data_AF-A0A1V4KN80-F1
#
_entry.id   AF-A0A1V4KN80-F1
#
_cell.length_a   1.000
_cell.length_b   1.000
_cell.length_c   1.000
_cell.angle_alpha   90.00
_cell.angle_beta   90.00
_cell.angle_gamma   90.00
#
_symmetry.space_group_name_H-M   'P 1'
#
loop_
_entity.id
_entity.type
_entity.pdbx_description
1 polymer ?
#
loop_
_entity_poly.entity_id
_entity_poly.type
_entity_poly.pdbx_seq_one_letter_code
_entity_poly.pdbx_strand_id
1 'polypeptide(L)'
;MRNKAFETFEVNSFEQFCINYANEKLQQQFNSHVFKLEQEEYMKEGIPWTLIDFYDNQPCIDLIEAKLGILDLLDEECKVPKGTDQNWAQKLYDRHGACQHFQKPRMSNTSFIVLHFADKVEYQSEGFLEKNRDTVYEEQINILKASKYQMVADLFQDEKDAASTTSMAKGTAKISVRSARPAIKTANKEHKKTVGHQFRNSLHLLMETLNATTPHYVRCIKPNDEKLPFKFDPKRAVQQLRACGVLETIRISAAGFPSRYHAANLLWP
;
A
#
# COMPACT_ATOMS: atom_id res chain seq x y z
N MET A 1 -9.17 -16.37 -6.60
CA MET A 1 -8.34 -15.18 -6.29
C MET A 1 -8.00 -15.21 -4.81
N ARG A 2 -6.72 -15.14 -4.42
CA ARG A 2 -6.34 -14.97 -3.02
C ARG A 2 -6.58 -13.50 -2.67
N ASN A 3 -7.64 -13.19 -1.93
CA ASN A 3 -7.78 -11.88 -1.28
C ASN A 3 -6.63 -11.79 -0.27
N LYS A 4 -5.62 -10.97 -0.56
CA LYS A 4 -4.52 -10.70 0.39
C LYS A 4 -5.03 -9.73 1.45
N ALA A 5 -5.75 -10.27 2.43
CA ALA A 5 -6.09 -9.56 3.65
C ALA A 5 -4.82 -9.26 4.47
N PHE A 6 -4.95 -8.55 5.59
CA PHE A 6 -3.87 -8.39 6.55
C PHE A 6 -3.27 -9.77 6.92
N GLU A 7 -1.94 -9.92 6.79
CA GLU A 7 -1.24 -11.21 6.97
C GLU A 7 -0.19 -11.09 8.08
N THR A 8 -0.29 -11.99 9.06
CA THR A 8 0.72 -12.18 10.11
C THR A 8 1.10 -13.66 10.14
N PHE A 9 2.36 -13.96 9.85
CA PHE A 9 2.96 -15.28 9.93
C PHE A 9 4.01 -15.36 11.04
N GLU A 10 4.54 -16.57 11.30
CA GLU A 10 5.68 -16.76 12.21
C GLU A 10 6.92 -15.99 11.75
N VAL A 11 7.13 -15.87 10.44
CA VAL A 11 8.20 -15.08 9.83
C VAL A 11 7.60 -14.17 8.77
N ASN A 12 7.66 -12.86 8.99
CA ASN A 12 7.16 -11.85 8.05
C ASN A 12 8.36 -11.17 7.36
N SER A 13 8.29 -11.07 6.03
CA SER A 13 9.33 -10.48 5.20
C SER A 13 8.80 -9.26 4.42
N PHE A 14 9.60 -8.71 3.50
CA PHE A 14 9.26 -7.51 2.74
C PHE A 14 7.89 -7.59 2.02
N GLU A 15 7.51 -8.77 1.56
CA GLU A 15 6.25 -9.03 0.89
C GLU A 15 5.07 -8.83 1.84
N GLN A 16 5.14 -9.39 3.06
CA GLN A 16 4.13 -9.18 4.10
C GLN A 16 4.07 -7.71 4.51
N PHE A 17 5.21 -7.04 4.61
CA PHE A 17 5.27 -5.62 4.91
C PHE A 17 4.50 -4.80 3.85
N CYS A 18 4.72 -5.06 2.56
CA CYS A 18 4.00 -4.38 1.47
C CYS A 18 2.49 -4.70 1.50
N ILE A 19 2.10 -5.95 1.78
CA ILE A 19 0.70 -6.36 1.91
C ILE A 19 0.02 -5.61 3.07
N ASN A 20 0.65 -5.56 4.24
CA ASN A 20 0.09 -4.91 5.41
C ASN A 20 0.04 -3.39 5.25
N TYR A 21 1.04 -2.78 4.59
CA TYR A 21 1.01 -1.37 4.21
C TYR A 21 -0.17 -1.04 3.28
N ALA A 22 -0.46 -1.88 2.28
CA ALA A 22 -1.65 -1.69 1.44
C ALA A 22 -2.96 -1.80 2.23
N ASN A 23 -3.05 -2.75 3.17
CA ASN A 23 -4.21 -2.86 4.06
C ASN A 23 -4.36 -1.63 4.96
N GLU A 24 -3.24 -1.07 5.47
CA GLU A 24 -3.23 0.15 6.27
C GLU A 24 -3.82 1.34 5.50
N LYS A 25 -3.40 1.52 4.24
CA LYS A 25 -3.94 2.54 3.33
C LYS A 25 -5.42 2.37 3.06
N LEU A 26 -5.85 1.16 2.70
CA LEU A 26 -7.26 0.86 2.44
C LEU A 26 -8.11 1.10 3.70
N GLN A 27 -7.59 0.80 4.89
CA GLN A 27 -8.29 1.09 6.13
C GLN A 27 -8.43 2.59 6.39
N GLN A 28 -7.41 3.40 6.11
CA GLN A 28 -7.49 4.86 6.25
C GLN A 28 -8.55 5.47 5.33
N GLN A 29 -8.62 4.99 4.08
CA GLN A 29 -9.63 5.44 3.13
C GLN A 29 -11.04 5.03 3.55
N PHE A 30 -11.19 3.79 4.04
CA PHE A 30 -12.45 3.32 4.59
C PHE A 30 -12.91 4.20 5.76
N ASN A 31 -12.02 4.44 6.74
CA ASN A 31 -12.29 5.30 7.89
C ASN A 31 -12.75 6.69 7.40
N SER A 32 -11.94 7.36 6.57
CA SER A 32 -12.23 8.69 6.03
C SER A 32 -13.58 8.75 5.30
N HIS A 33 -13.91 7.73 4.51
CA HIS A 33 -15.16 7.68 3.76
C HIS A 33 -16.38 7.49 4.67
N VAL A 34 -16.31 6.56 5.62
CA VAL A 34 -17.39 6.31 6.58
C VAL A 34 -17.67 7.58 7.40
N PHE A 35 -16.62 8.26 7.88
CA PHE A 35 -16.79 9.53 8.60
C PHE A 35 -17.46 10.62 7.76
N LYS A 36 -17.01 10.78 6.51
CA LYS A 36 -17.58 11.76 5.60
C LYS A 36 -19.06 11.51 5.35
N LEU A 37 -19.45 10.27 5.08
CA LEU A 37 -20.86 9.90 4.87
C LEU A 37 -21.72 10.16 6.11
N GLU A 38 -21.22 9.79 7.29
CA GLU A 38 -21.97 10.00 8.55
C GLU A 38 -22.16 11.50 8.82
N GLN A 39 -21.13 12.31 8.57
CA GLN A 39 -21.18 13.76 8.75
C GLN A 39 -22.15 14.44 7.76
N GLU A 40 -22.09 14.07 6.48
CA GLU A 40 -22.98 14.60 5.44
C GLU A 40 -24.45 14.34 5.77
N GLU A 41 -24.75 13.16 6.31
CA GLU A 41 -26.10 12.80 6.69
C GLU A 41 -26.61 13.56 7.92
N TYR A 42 -25.78 13.74 8.97
CA TYR A 42 -26.21 14.51 10.15
C TYR A 42 -26.47 15.98 9.79
N MET A 43 -25.65 16.55 8.90
CA MET A 43 -25.89 17.89 8.37
C MET A 43 -27.20 17.97 7.59
N LYS A 44 -27.53 16.95 6.79
CA LYS A 44 -28.78 16.87 6.03
C LYS A 44 -30.02 16.73 6.92
N GLU A 45 -29.93 15.97 8.01
CA GLU A 45 -31.01 15.80 8.98
C GLU A 45 -31.10 16.94 10.02
N GLY A 46 -30.16 17.90 9.99
CA GLY A 46 -30.12 19.01 10.95
C GLY A 46 -29.75 18.57 12.37
N ILE A 47 -29.10 17.41 12.51
CA ILE A 47 -28.68 16.84 13.78
C ILE A 47 -27.36 17.53 14.21
N PRO A 48 -27.25 18.05 15.44
CA PRO A 48 -26.00 18.59 15.95
C PRO A 48 -24.89 17.54 15.92
N TRP A 49 -23.87 17.76 15.10
CA TRP A 49 -22.71 16.88 15.02
C TRP A 49 -21.88 16.97 16.30
N THR A 50 -21.71 15.85 17.00
CA THR A 50 -20.69 15.68 18.04
C THR A 50 -19.49 14.96 17.43
N LEU A 51 -18.29 15.50 17.63
CA LEU A 51 -17.06 14.85 17.17
C LEU A 51 -16.93 13.48 17.85
N ILE A 52 -17.10 12.41 17.08
CA ILE A 52 -16.83 11.05 17.54
C ILE A 52 -15.31 10.84 17.48
N ASP A 53 -14.70 10.57 18.64
CA ASP A 53 -13.29 10.21 18.71
C ASP A 53 -13.07 8.85 18.05
N PHE A 54 -12.09 8.74 17.17
CA PHE A 54 -11.83 7.53 16.41
C PHE A 54 -10.35 7.24 16.27
N TYR A 55 -10.05 5.97 16.02
CA TYR A 55 -8.69 5.53 15.75
C TYR A 55 -8.23 5.98 14.34
N ASP A 56 -7.46 7.06 14.30
CA ASP A 56 -6.76 7.52 13.09
C ASP A 56 -5.46 6.75 12.89
N ASN A 57 -5.34 6.03 11.77
CA ASN A 57 -4.17 5.23 11.45
C ASN A 57 -3.18 5.95 10.52
N GLN A 58 -3.41 7.22 10.21
CA GLN A 58 -2.49 8.06 9.45
C GLN A 58 -1.06 8.12 10.03
N PRO A 59 -0.84 8.20 11.36
CA PRO A 59 0.52 8.19 11.91
C PRO A 59 1.31 6.90 11.61
N CYS A 60 0.62 5.76 11.47
CA CYS A 60 1.23 4.51 11.05
C CYS A 60 1.62 4.52 9.56
N ILE A 61 0.76 5.10 8.72
CA ILE A 61 1.03 5.30 7.29
C ILE A 61 2.25 6.22 7.11
N ASP A 62 2.30 7.32 7.84
CA ASP A 62 3.40 8.30 7.78
C ASP A 62 4.73 7.66 8.20
N LEU A 63 4.73 6.81 9.24
CA LEU A 63 5.90 6.01 9.61
C LEU A 63 6.43 5.18 8.43
N ILE A 64 5.54 4.63 7.61
CA ILE A 64 5.91 3.75 6.49
C ILE A 64 6.40 4.54 5.27
N GLU A 65 5.64 5.53 4.82
CA GLU A 65 5.81 6.11 3.46
C GLU A 65 6.36 7.53 3.41
N ALA A 66 6.33 8.26 4.52
CA ALA A 66 6.76 9.66 4.56
C ALA A 66 8.27 9.77 4.34
N LYS A 67 8.73 11.01 4.17
CA LYS A 67 10.16 11.29 4.08
C LYS A 67 10.86 10.88 5.39
N LEU A 68 11.98 10.17 5.28
CA LEU A 68 12.64 9.50 6.41
C LEU A 68 11.75 8.47 7.14
N GLY A 69 10.73 7.94 6.46
CA GLY A 69 9.96 6.77 6.89
C GLY A 69 10.65 5.46 6.48
N ILE A 70 10.02 4.33 6.80
CA ILE A 70 10.61 2.99 6.61
C ILE A 70 11.03 2.75 5.15
N LEU A 71 10.16 3.04 4.18
CA LEU A 71 10.44 2.83 2.74
C LEU A 71 11.52 3.77 2.22
N ASP A 72 11.51 5.03 2.64
CA ASP A 72 12.49 6.03 2.20
C ASP A 72 13.90 5.70 2.73
N LEU A 73 14.00 5.29 3.99
CA LEU A 73 15.26 4.83 4.59
C LEU A 73 15.77 3.53 3.93
N LEU A 74 14.85 2.64 3.51
CA LEU A 74 15.21 1.43 2.77
C LEU A 74 15.78 1.78 1.40
N ASP A 75 15.15 2.73 0.69
CA ASP A 75 15.62 3.22 -0.60
C ASP A 75 16.98 3.93 -0.51
N GLU A 76 17.23 4.66 0.57
CA GLU A 76 18.53 5.27 0.85
C GLU A 76 19.61 4.21 1.08
N GLU A 77 19.36 3.21 1.92
CA GLU A 77 20.34 2.14 2.19
C GLU A 77 20.60 1.27 0.95
N CYS A 78 19.59 1.07 0.08
CA CYS A 78 19.76 0.38 -1.20
C CYS A 78 20.83 1.04 -2.09
N LYS A 79 21.02 2.36 -1.98
CA LYS A 79 22.00 3.14 -2.76
C LYS A 79 23.41 3.14 -2.16
N VAL A 80 23.57 2.68 -0.92
CA VAL A 80 24.88 2.61 -0.26
C VAL A 80 25.67 1.43 -0.84
N PRO A 81 26.91 1.63 -1.35
CA PRO A 81 27.69 0.58 -2.01
C PRO A 81 27.97 -0.68 -1.17
N LYS A 82 27.86 -0.58 0.16
CA LYS A 82 27.95 -1.68 1.13
C LYS A 82 26.82 -1.64 2.16
N GLY A 83 25.64 -1.16 1.74
CA GLY A 83 24.46 -1.15 2.60
C GLY A 83 24.02 -2.57 2.94
N THR A 84 23.68 -2.80 4.20
CA THR A 84 23.26 -4.12 4.74
C THR A 84 21.93 -3.98 5.45
N ASP A 85 21.16 -5.07 5.53
CA ASP A 85 19.87 -5.08 6.22
C ASP A 85 20.04 -4.70 7.71
N GLN A 86 21.17 -5.07 8.33
CA GLN A 86 21.50 -4.69 9.70
C GLN A 86 21.74 -3.18 9.86
N ASN A 87 22.45 -2.55 8.91
CA ASN A 87 22.65 -1.10 8.94
C ASN A 87 21.31 -0.37 8.79
N TRP A 88 20.47 -0.84 7.86
CA TRP A 88 19.12 -0.30 7.68
C TRP A 88 18.27 -0.45 8.94
N ALA A 89 18.22 -1.66 9.54
CA ALA A 89 17.48 -1.89 10.78
C ALA A 89 17.96 -0.97 11.92
N GLN A 90 19.27 -0.75 12.03
CA GLN A 90 19.82 0.19 13.01
C GLN A 90 19.36 1.63 12.76
N LYS A 91 19.36 2.09 11.50
CA LYS A 91 18.80 3.40 11.12
C LYS A 91 17.33 3.54 11.51
N LEU A 92 16.53 2.48 11.33
CA LEU A 92 15.12 2.48 11.76
C LEU A 92 15.02 2.65 13.27
N TYR A 93 15.83 1.94 14.07
CA TYR A 93 15.81 2.06 15.52
C TYR A 93 16.18 3.46 15.99
N ASP A 94 17.24 4.03 15.41
CA ASP A 94 17.73 5.36 15.77
C ASP A 94 16.71 6.45 15.40
N ARG A 95 16.02 6.30 14.26
CA ARG A 95 15.07 7.27 13.75
C ARG A 95 13.69 7.17 14.42
N HIS A 96 13.20 5.96 14.63
CA HIS A 96 11.79 5.71 15.00
C HIS A 96 11.61 5.09 16.39
N GLY A 97 12.67 4.92 17.19
CA GLY A 97 12.58 4.28 18.51
C GLY A 97 11.60 4.93 19.50
N ALA A 98 11.25 6.21 19.32
CA ALA A 98 10.25 6.91 20.12
C ALA A 98 8.85 6.98 19.47
N CYS A 99 8.68 6.48 18.24
CA CYS A 99 7.40 6.50 17.54
C CYS A 99 6.44 5.46 18.14
N GLN A 100 5.19 5.87 18.40
CA GLN A 100 4.16 4.98 18.95
C GLN A 100 3.93 3.73 18.07
N HIS A 101 4.06 3.87 16.75
CA HIS A 101 3.79 2.78 15.80
C HIS A 101 5.02 1.92 15.49
N PHE A 102 6.16 2.17 16.12
CA PHE A 102 7.40 1.45 15.87
C PHE A 102 8.00 0.90 17.16
N GLN A 103 8.46 -0.34 17.14
CA GLN A 103 9.18 -0.95 18.27
C GLN A 103 10.39 -1.75 17.80
N LYS A 104 11.46 -1.66 18.60
CA LYS A 104 12.61 -2.56 18.50
C LYS A 104 12.35 -3.83 19.34
N PRO A 105 12.46 -5.03 18.76
CA PRO A 105 12.47 -6.29 19.51
C PRO A 105 13.58 -6.33 20.57
N ARG A 106 13.28 -6.85 21.77
CA ARG A 106 14.28 -6.91 22.86
C ARG A 106 15.44 -7.88 22.58
N MET A 107 15.15 -8.99 21.90
CA MET A 107 16.07 -10.11 21.72
C MET A 107 16.66 -10.21 20.31
N SER A 108 16.30 -9.29 19.40
CA SER A 108 16.76 -9.30 18.01
C SER A 108 17.22 -7.92 17.57
N ASN A 109 18.33 -7.89 16.83
CA ASN A 109 18.84 -6.71 16.13
C ASN A 109 18.66 -6.83 14.60
N THR A 110 17.91 -7.82 14.14
CA THR A 110 17.67 -8.14 12.72
C THR A 110 16.18 -8.15 12.38
N SER A 111 15.37 -7.50 13.20
CA SER A 111 13.93 -7.42 13.00
C SER A 111 13.38 -6.13 13.59
N PHE A 112 12.24 -5.68 13.09
CA PHE A 112 11.56 -4.49 13.59
C PHE A 112 10.07 -4.76 13.68
N ILE A 113 9.37 -3.96 14.49
CA ILE A 113 7.96 -4.18 14.73
C ILE A 113 7.19 -2.92 14.36
N VAL A 114 6.13 -3.11 13.57
CA VAL A 114 5.15 -2.06 13.25
C VAL A 114 3.84 -2.39 13.95
N LEU A 115 3.26 -1.40 14.62
CA LEU A 115 1.93 -1.48 15.23
C LEU A 115 0.91 -0.99 14.22
N HIS A 116 0.40 -1.91 13.42
CA HIS A 116 -0.67 -1.67 12.46
C HIS A 116 -2.02 -1.52 13.17
N PHE A 117 -3.03 -1.03 12.45
CA PHE A 117 -4.40 -0.95 13.00
C PHE A 117 -4.96 -2.32 13.46
N ALA A 118 -4.51 -3.39 12.80
CA ALA A 118 -5.03 -4.74 13.00
C ALA A 118 -4.28 -5.53 14.09
N ASP A 119 -2.95 -5.46 14.07
CA ASP A 119 -2.07 -6.21 14.98
C ASP A 119 -0.66 -5.62 15.02
N LYS A 120 0.11 -6.06 16.01
CA LYS A 120 1.55 -5.82 16.11
C LYS A 120 2.29 -6.89 15.28
N VAL A 121 3.01 -6.47 14.24
CA VAL A 121 3.70 -7.41 13.33
C VAL A 121 5.21 -7.22 13.41
N GLU A 122 5.92 -8.29 13.73
CA GLU A 122 7.39 -8.36 13.67
C GLU A 122 7.84 -8.80 12.27
N TYR A 123 8.70 -8.00 11.64
CA TYR A 123 9.29 -8.25 10.33
C TYR A 123 10.79 -8.55 10.47
N GLN A 124 11.24 -9.64 9.86
CA GLN A 124 12.66 -9.95 9.75
C GLN A 124 13.30 -9.07 8.67
N SER A 125 14.31 -8.28 9.02
CA SER A 125 14.93 -7.33 8.08
C SER A 125 15.75 -8.02 7.00
N GLU A 126 16.15 -9.27 7.20
CA GLU A 126 16.97 -10.03 6.26
C GLU A 126 16.30 -10.12 4.87
N GLY A 127 17.05 -9.76 3.83
CA GLY A 127 16.61 -9.79 2.44
C GLY A 127 15.77 -8.58 2.01
N PHE A 128 15.49 -7.61 2.89
CA PHE A 128 14.71 -6.42 2.52
C PHE A 128 15.43 -5.60 1.44
N LEU A 129 16.74 -5.35 1.58
CA LEU A 129 17.49 -4.58 0.58
C LEU A 129 17.54 -5.26 -0.77
N GLU A 130 17.78 -6.58 -0.78
CA GLU A 130 17.82 -7.37 -2.02
C GLU A 130 16.46 -7.34 -2.73
N LYS A 131 15.39 -7.65 -2.01
CA LYS A 131 14.02 -7.65 -2.54
C LYS A 131 13.56 -6.26 -2.99
N ASN A 132 13.99 -5.20 -2.31
CA ASN A 132 13.63 -3.83 -2.68
C ASN A 132 14.43 -3.30 -3.88
N ARG A 133 15.68 -3.75 -4.06
CA ARG A 133 16.50 -3.40 -5.23
C ARG A 133 15.94 -3.99 -6.52
N ASP A 134 15.38 -5.20 -6.45
CA ASP A 134 14.83 -5.94 -7.60
C ASP A 134 15.75 -5.87 -8.83
N THR A 135 17.04 -6.03 -8.55
CA THR A 135 18.09 -5.83 -9.54
C THR A 135 18.12 -7.00 -10.51
N VAL A 136 17.54 -6.80 -11.69
CA VAL A 136 17.82 -7.62 -12.88
C VAL A 136 19.01 -7.02 -13.64
N TYR A 137 19.98 -7.86 -13.99
CA TYR A 137 21.13 -7.43 -14.79
C TYR A 137 20.70 -7.12 -16.23
N GLU A 138 21.17 -6.01 -16.80
CA GLU A 138 20.82 -5.61 -18.17
C GLU A 138 21.26 -6.65 -19.21
N GLU A 139 22.38 -7.34 -18.97
CA GLU A 139 22.83 -8.44 -19.83
C GLU A 139 21.80 -9.58 -19.91
N GLN A 140 21.14 -9.92 -18.81
CA GLN A 140 20.08 -10.94 -18.79
C GLN A 140 18.86 -10.49 -19.61
N ILE A 141 18.48 -9.21 -19.49
CA ILE A 141 17.41 -8.62 -20.30
C ILE A 141 17.78 -8.65 -21.79
N ASN A 142 19.02 -8.29 -22.13
CA ASN A 142 19.51 -8.29 -23.51
C ASN A 142 19.53 -9.70 -24.13
N ILE A 143 19.89 -10.73 -23.35
CA ILE A 143 19.81 -12.14 -23.79
C ILE A 143 18.36 -12.53 -24.10
N LEU A 144 17.41 -12.12 -23.26
CA LEU A 144 15.98 -12.43 -23.46
C LEU A 144 15.40 -11.66 -24.66
N LYS A 145 15.79 -10.40 -24.84
CA LYS A 145 15.49 -9.59 -26.05
C LYS A 145 16.04 -10.24 -27.33
N ALA A 146 17.23 -10.86 -27.26
CA ALA A 146 17.87 -11.56 -28.37
C ALA A 146 17.44 -13.03 -28.52
N SER A 147 16.38 -13.45 -27.82
CA SER A 147 15.89 -14.83 -27.88
C SER A 147 15.51 -15.22 -29.32
N LYS A 148 15.87 -16.45 -29.70
CA LYS A 148 15.45 -17.04 -30.99
C LYS A 148 13.96 -17.39 -31.03
N TYR A 149 13.29 -17.41 -29.87
CA TYR A 149 11.86 -17.64 -29.77
C TYR A 149 11.14 -16.30 -29.75
N GLN A 150 10.39 -16.02 -30.81
CA GLN A 150 9.71 -14.73 -31.01
C GLN A 150 8.83 -14.35 -29.81
N MET A 151 8.04 -15.28 -29.27
CA MET A 151 7.23 -15.06 -28.08
C MET A 151 8.05 -14.55 -26.87
N VAL A 152 9.28 -15.06 -26.68
CA VAL A 152 10.15 -14.62 -25.58
C VAL A 152 10.73 -13.25 -25.89
N ALA A 153 11.16 -12.99 -27.13
CA ALA A 153 11.67 -11.68 -27.51
C ALA A 153 10.60 -10.59 -27.37
N ASP A 154 9.36 -10.87 -27.78
CA ASP A 154 8.21 -9.95 -27.74
C ASP A 154 7.87 -9.54 -26.29
N LEU A 155 7.97 -10.47 -25.33
CA LEU A 155 7.73 -10.18 -23.90
C LEU A 155 8.69 -9.14 -23.31
N PHE A 156 9.87 -8.95 -23.92
CA PHE A 156 10.92 -8.05 -23.44
C PHE A 156 11.14 -6.85 -24.36
N GLN A 157 10.31 -6.64 -25.39
CA GLN A 157 10.34 -5.40 -26.18
C GLN A 157 9.72 -4.25 -25.39
N ASP A 158 10.37 -3.09 -25.39
CA ASP A 158 9.88 -1.91 -24.68
C ASP A 158 8.67 -1.33 -25.46
N GLU A 159 7.51 -1.14 -24.81
CA GLU A 159 6.29 -0.60 -25.46
C GLU A 159 6.49 0.80 -26.09
N LYS A 160 7.60 1.49 -25.77
CA LYS A 160 7.98 2.76 -26.41
C LYS A 160 8.36 2.62 -27.89
N ASP A 161 8.79 1.45 -28.35
CA ASP A 161 9.19 1.25 -29.74
C ASP A 161 7.99 0.91 -30.65
N ALA A 162 6.87 0.46 -30.09
CA ALA A 162 5.65 0.13 -30.84
C ALA A 162 4.93 1.36 -31.44
N ALA A 163 5.22 2.58 -30.95
CA ALA A 163 4.66 3.82 -31.49
C ALA A 163 5.45 4.42 -32.67
N SER A 164 6.58 3.82 -33.07
CA SER A 164 7.49 4.41 -34.06
C SER A 164 7.38 3.86 -35.49
N THR A 165 6.53 2.87 -35.74
CA THR A 165 6.41 2.20 -37.05
C THR A 165 5.01 2.24 -37.66
N THR A 166 4.30 3.37 -37.59
CA THR A 166 3.25 3.66 -38.60
C THR A 166 3.05 5.18 -38.79
N SER A 167 3.85 5.80 -39.67
CA SER A 167 3.42 7.05 -40.32
C SER A 167 4.11 7.27 -41.67
N MET A 168 3.59 6.62 -42.71
CA MET A 168 3.76 7.09 -44.09
C MET A 168 2.57 7.99 -44.46
N ALA A 169 2.90 9.25 -44.75
CA ALA A 169 2.20 10.22 -45.61
C ALA A 169 0.80 10.75 -45.20
N LYS A 170 0.76 12.02 -44.73
CA LYS A 170 0.21 13.17 -45.51
C LYS A 170 0.48 14.50 -44.78
N GLY A 171 0.80 15.53 -45.57
CA GLY A 171 1.47 16.74 -45.13
C GLY A 171 0.59 17.85 -44.53
N THR A 172 1.26 18.79 -43.86
CA THR A 172 1.18 20.25 -44.07
C THR A 172 2.17 20.91 -43.12
N ALA A 173 2.93 21.88 -43.63
CA ALA A 173 4.07 22.47 -42.95
C ALA A 173 3.67 23.31 -41.73
N LYS A 174 4.31 23.06 -40.58
CA LYS A 174 4.46 24.04 -39.49
C LYS A 174 5.90 23.99 -38.97
N ILE A 175 6.58 25.12 -39.17
CA ILE A 175 7.97 25.37 -38.79
C ILE A 175 8.03 25.46 -37.25
N SER A 176 8.88 24.63 -36.61
CA SER A 176 9.27 24.80 -35.21
C SER A 176 10.79 24.85 -35.13
N VAL A 177 11.28 25.98 -34.63
CA VAL A 177 12.70 26.35 -34.52
C VAL A 177 13.41 25.40 -33.54
N ARG A 178 14.44 24.69 -34.00
CA ARG A 178 15.32 23.88 -33.15
C ARG A 178 16.42 24.77 -32.57
N SER A 179 16.47 24.89 -31.24
CA SER A 179 17.61 25.49 -30.53
C SER A 179 18.83 24.58 -30.66
N ALA A 180 19.92 25.09 -31.25
CA ALA A 180 21.19 24.41 -31.37
C ALA A 180 21.96 24.47 -30.05
N ARG A 181 21.70 23.51 -29.15
CA ARG A 181 22.63 23.19 -28.06
C ARG A 181 22.80 21.67 -28.00
N PRO A 182 24.04 21.15 -28.06
CA PRO A 182 24.26 19.72 -27.90
C PRO A 182 23.83 19.34 -26.48
N ALA A 183 22.80 18.49 -26.39
CA ALA A 183 22.44 17.86 -25.12
C ALA A 183 23.59 16.93 -24.73
N ILE A 184 24.38 17.38 -23.75
CA ILE A 184 25.33 16.53 -23.04
C ILE A 184 24.51 15.38 -22.46
N LYS A 185 24.78 14.15 -22.93
CA LYS A 185 24.23 12.94 -22.34
C LYS A 185 24.75 12.84 -20.91
N THR A 186 24.01 13.39 -19.97
CA THR A 186 24.22 13.15 -18.54
C THR A 186 24.19 11.65 -18.33
N ALA A 187 25.29 11.10 -17.82
CA ALA A 187 25.46 9.70 -17.46
C ALA A 187 24.20 9.16 -16.76
N ASN A 188 23.76 7.97 -17.18
CA ASN A 188 22.63 7.18 -16.67
C ASN A 188 22.36 7.43 -15.18
N LYS A 189 21.51 8.42 -14.90
CA LYS A 189 21.00 8.74 -13.57
C LYS A 189 19.59 8.18 -13.39
N GLU A 190 19.18 7.22 -14.21
CA GLU A 190 18.09 6.31 -13.86
C GLU A 190 18.60 5.39 -12.75
N HIS A 191 18.62 5.91 -11.52
CA HIS A 191 18.55 5.04 -10.36
C HIS A 191 17.27 4.24 -10.54
N LYS A 192 17.41 2.93 -10.80
CA LYS A 192 16.29 2.00 -10.92
C LYS A 192 15.34 2.24 -9.75
N LYS A 193 14.07 2.53 -10.06
CA LYS A 193 13.03 2.74 -9.04
C LYS A 193 12.93 1.44 -8.24
N THR A 194 13.11 1.52 -6.92
CA THR A 194 12.98 0.36 -6.02
C THR A 194 11.56 -0.18 -6.03
N VAL A 195 11.37 -1.44 -5.64
CA VAL A 195 10.04 -2.06 -5.54
C VAL A 195 9.15 -1.28 -4.60
N GLY A 196 9.65 -0.87 -3.44
CA GLY A 196 8.93 -0.06 -2.46
C GLY A 196 8.45 1.27 -3.06
N HIS A 197 9.30 1.96 -3.82
CA HIS A 197 8.92 3.20 -4.50
C HIS A 197 7.83 2.96 -5.56
N GLN A 198 7.99 1.94 -6.39
CA GLN A 198 7.00 1.59 -7.42
C GLN A 198 5.66 1.19 -6.78
N PHE A 199 5.70 0.36 -5.73
CA PHE A 199 4.53 -0.08 -4.99
C PHE A 199 3.79 1.08 -4.33
N ARG A 200 4.51 1.99 -3.65
CA ARG A 200 3.94 3.22 -3.07
C ARG A 200 3.21 4.06 -4.13
N ASN A 201 3.83 4.27 -5.28
CA ASN A 201 3.22 5.07 -6.35
C ASN A 201 1.97 4.40 -6.94
N SER A 202 2.02 3.08 -7.18
CA SER A 202 0.88 2.31 -7.65
C SER A 202 -0.27 2.33 -6.64
N LEU A 203 0.04 2.22 -5.36
CA LEU A 203 -0.94 2.32 -4.29
C LEU A 203 -1.54 3.72 -4.22
N HIS A 204 -0.74 4.79 -4.31
CA HIS A 204 -1.25 6.16 -4.37
C HIS A 204 -2.23 6.36 -5.53
N LEU A 205 -1.88 5.90 -6.73
CA LEU A 205 -2.76 5.99 -7.91
C LEU A 205 -4.06 5.20 -7.73
N LEU A 206 -3.98 4.02 -7.11
CA LEU A 206 -5.16 3.24 -6.74
C LEU A 206 -6.05 4.02 -5.77
N MET A 207 -5.49 4.62 -4.72
CA MET A 207 -6.25 5.39 -3.74
C MET A 207 -6.91 6.62 -4.37
N GLU A 208 -6.22 7.31 -5.28
CA GLU A 208 -6.79 8.44 -6.04
C GLU A 208 -8.00 8.00 -6.87
N THR A 209 -7.87 6.87 -7.57
CA THR A 209 -8.97 6.29 -8.37
C THR A 209 -10.15 5.91 -7.47
N LEU A 210 -9.92 5.25 -6.34
CA LEU A 210 -10.97 4.87 -5.40
C LEU A 210 -11.69 6.08 -4.82
N ASN A 211 -10.95 7.13 -4.44
CA ASN A 211 -11.49 8.37 -3.87
C ASN A 211 -12.35 9.17 -4.86
N ALA A 212 -12.16 8.98 -6.17
CA ALA A 212 -12.97 9.59 -7.23
C ALA A 212 -14.30 8.83 -7.49
N THR A 213 -14.54 7.70 -6.81
CA THR A 213 -15.73 6.85 -7.00
C THR A 213 -16.59 6.79 -5.75
N THR A 214 -17.78 6.20 -5.86
CA THR A 214 -18.63 5.83 -4.70
C THR A 214 -18.27 4.41 -4.26
N PRO A 215 -17.55 4.24 -3.13
CA PRO A 215 -17.11 2.92 -2.69
C PRO A 215 -18.24 2.14 -2.02
N HIS A 216 -18.22 0.82 -2.22
CA HIS A 216 -19.03 -0.14 -1.47
C HIS A 216 -18.11 -1.16 -0.81
N TYR A 217 -18.27 -1.39 0.49
CA TYR A 217 -17.36 -2.26 1.25
C TYR A 217 -17.98 -3.62 1.50
N VAL A 218 -17.23 -4.67 1.14
CA VAL A 218 -17.56 -6.06 1.44
C VAL A 218 -16.44 -6.65 2.28
N ARG A 219 -16.76 -7.10 3.50
CA ARG A 219 -15.79 -7.73 4.41
C ARG A 219 -15.99 -9.25 4.40
N CYS A 220 -15.05 -9.96 3.81
CA CYS A 220 -15.07 -11.42 3.75
C CYS A 220 -14.43 -12.01 5.02
N ILE A 221 -15.13 -12.92 5.71
CA ILE A 221 -14.61 -13.62 6.90
C ILE A 221 -14.41 -15.09 6.57
N LYS A 222 -13.19 -15.60 6.80
CA LYS A 222 -12.86 -17.03 6.67
C LYS A 222 -13.39 -17.79 7.89
N PRO A 223 -14.25 -18.80 7.71
CA PRO A 223 -14.89 -19.48 8.85
C PRO A 223 -13.94 -20.43 9.59
N ASN A 224 -12.94 -21.02 8.92
CA ASN A 224 -11.92 -21.87 9.52
C ASN A 224 -10.68 -21.94 8.61
N ASP A 225 -9.51 -22.26 9.18
CA ASP A 225 -8.26 -22.30 8.41
C ASP A 225 -8.07 -23.55 7.54
N GLU A 226 -8.76 -24.64 7.90
CA GLU A 226 -8.72 -25.96 7.24
C GLU A 226 -9.49 -26.03 5.92
N LYS A 227 -10.22 -24.95 5.56
CA LYS A 227 -11.06 -24.86 4.35
C LYS A 227 -12.22 -25.87 4.33
N LEU A 228 -12.71 -26.27 5.50
CA LEU A 228 -13.84 -27.20 5.61
C LEU A 228 -15.18 -26.47 5.53
N PRO A 229 -16.19 -27.02 4.82
CA PRO A 229 -17.54 -26.48 4.87
C PRO A 229 -18.16 -26.73 6.26
N PHE A 230 -19.09 -25.87 6.68
CA PHE A 230 -19.84 -25.97 7.94
C PHE A 230 -19.03 -26.02 9.24
N LYS A 231 -17.71 -25.77 9.18
CA LYS A 231 -16.86 -25.60 10.36
C LYS A 231 -16.64 -24.11 10.62
N PHE A 232 -16.90 -23.66 11.84
CA PHE A 232 -16.67 -22.28 12.26
C PHE A 232 -15.73 -22.24 13.46
N ASP A 233 -14.66 -21.48 13.35
CA ASP A 233 -13.75 -21.16 14.45
C ASP A 233 -14.06 -19.73 14.95
N PRO A 234 -14.72 -19.60 16.11
CA PRO A 234 -15.09 -18.30 16.67
C PRO A 234 -13.87 -17.43 16.99
N LYS A 235 -12.77 -18.02 17.46
CA LYS A 235 -11.56 -17.26 17.82
C LYS A 235 -10.95 -16.65 16.57
N ARG A 236 -10.85 -17.44 15.50
CA ARG A 236 -10.35 -16.98 14.21
C ARG A 236 -11.25 -15.93 13.56
N ALA A 237 -12.57 -16.07 13.69
CA ALA A 237 -13.52 -15.07 13.19
C ALA A 237 -13.38 -13.73 13.93
N VAL A 238 -13.30 -13.74 15.26
CA VAL A 238 -13.11 -12.52 16.07
C VAL A 238 -11.79 -11.82 15.74
N GLN A 239 -10.71 -12.58 15.54
CA GLN A 239 -9.42 -12.02 15.09
C GLN A 239 -9.56 -11.29 13.76
N GLN A 240 -10.26 -11.88 12.78
CA GLN A 240 -10.51 -11.24 11.48
C GLN A 240 -11.39 -9.99 11.60
N LEU A 241 -12.42 -10.01 12.46
CA LEU A 241 -13.27 -8.84 12.68
C LEU A 241 -12.49 -7.66 13.25
N ARG A 242 -11.52 -7.92 14.14
CA ARG A 242 -10.56 -6.92 14.63
C ARG A 242 -9.64 -6.45 13.50
N ALA A 243 -9.01 -7.38 12.79
CA ALA A 243 -8.06 -7.08 11.72
C ALA A 243 -8.69 -6.41 10.48
N CYS A 244 -9.99 -6.51 10.30
CA CYS A 244 -10.73 -5.83 9.23
C CYS A 244 -11.36 -4.51 9.70
N GLY A 245 -11.09 -4.06 10.93
CA GLY A 245 -11.67 -2.81 11.47
C GLY A 245 -13.20 -2.83 11.61
N VAL A 246 -13.84 -4.01 11.57
CA VAL A 246 -15.30 -4.13 11.64
C VAL A 246 -15.82 -3.66 12.99
N LEU A 247 -15.13 -4.01 14.08
CA LEU A 247 -15.53 -3.57 15.42
C LEU A 247 -15.45 -2.05 15.58
N GLU A 248 -14.44 -1.43 14.98
CA GLU A 248 -14.30 0.04 15.01
C GLU A 248 -15.38 0.71 14.16
N THR A 249 -15.70 0.13 13.00
CA THR A 249 -16.85 0.57 12.19
C THR A 249 -18.15 0.54 12.99
N ILE A 250 -18.42 -0.56 13.69
CA ILE A 250 -19.63 -0.71 14.51
C ILE A 250 -19.63 0.33 15.64
N ARG A 251 -18.48 0.63 16.25
CA ARG A 251 -18.38 1.69 17.27
C ARG A 251 -18.71 3.06 16.71
N ILE A 252 -18.19 3.41 15.52
CA ILE A 252 -18.50 4.68 14.85
C ILE A 252 -20.00 4.77 14.57
N SER A 253 -20.57 3.73 13.95
CA SER A 253 -22.01 3.69 13.66
C SER A 253 -22.87 3.71 14.94
N ALA A 254 -22.42 3.08 16.03
CA ALA A 254 -23.16 3.01 17.28
C ALA A 254 -23.04 4.27 18.15
N ALA A 255 -21.91 4.99 18.10
CA ALA A 255 -21.72 6.29 18.74
C ALA A 255 -22.53 7.39 18.05
N GLY A 256 -22.92 7.13 16.80
CA GLY A 256 -23.86 7.92 16.03
C GLY A 256 -25.34 7.61 16.33
N PHE A 257 -26.16 7.66 15.27
CA PHE A 257 -27.57 7.25 15.28
C PHE A 257 -27.75 5.99 14.42
N PRO A 258 -27.42 4.78 14.96
CA PRO A 258 -27.40 3.54 14.18
C PRO A 258 -28.79 3.06 13.76
N SER A 259 -29.82 3.44 14.52
CA SER A 259 -31.22 3.07 14.26
C SER A 259 -31.96 4.28 13.74
N ARG A 260 -32.48 4.18 12.51
CA ARG A 260 -33.24 5.24 11.86
C ARG A 260 -34.65 4.75 11.59
N TYR A 261 -35.62 5.49 12.09
CA TYR A 261 -37.02 5.26 11.81
C TYR A 261 -37.58 6.53 11.19
N HIS A 262 -38.26 6.38 10.06
CA HIS A 262 -39.06 7.48 9.54
C HIS A 262 -40.12 7.84 10.59
N ALA A 263 -40.40 9.13 10.79
CA ALA A 263 -41.37 9.57 11.81
C ALA A 263 -42.75 8.85 11.67
N ALA A 264 -43.14 8.52 10.44
CA ALA A 264 -44.35 7.75 10.14
C ALA A 264 -44.34 6.31 10.70
N ASN A 265 -43.17 5.71 10.91
CA ASN A 265 -43.00 4.35 11.45
C ASN A 265 -42.84 4.36 12.98
N LEU A 266 -42.64 5.53 13.59
CA LEU A 266 -42.62 5.73 15.04
C LEU A 266 -44.02 6.05 15.60
N LEU A 267 -44.93 6.51 14.74
CA LEU A 267 -46.29 6.85 15.08
C LEU A 267 -47.23 5.69 14.73
N TRP A 268 -47.48 4.83 15.75
CA TRP A 268 -48.63 3.91 15.90
C TRP A 268 -48.51 2.46 15.36
N PRO A 269 -49.06 1.46 16.09
CA PRO A 269 -49.91 0.41 15.54
C PRO A 269 -51.39 0.80 15.60
#